data_AF-A0A6A5QMC0-F1
#
_entry.id   AF-A0A6A5QMC0-F1
#
_cell.length_a   1.000
_cell.length_b   1.000
_cell.length_c   1.000
_cell.angle_alpha   90.00
_cell.angle_beta   90.00
_cell.angle_gamma   90.00
#
_symmetry.space_group_name_H-M   'P 1'
#
loop_
_entity.id
_entity.type
_entity.pdbx_description
1 polymer ?
#
loop_
_entity_poly.entity_id
_entity_poly.type
_entity_poly.pdbx_seq_one_letter_code
_entity_poly.pdbx_strand_id
1 'polypeptide(L)'
;MVLPHVSTFAFDIETTSVLYYATLIFSSSQLTKPYKAITKVSFPGFYQFSGVQHNRLHNPFLKMAAQLPSLKELTFTMHTAGTTTSALGERQMITLESTDPERARERVNMSLEEVVRRYELHGLFGCRGLRRVCIEYIDCQRTASFTGISHPVNLIRQIHTFLINGFALNGIHVVVELVRVA
;
A
#
# COMPACT_ATOMS: atom_id res chain seq x y z
N MET A 1 35.60 -17.63 7.06
CA MET A 1 34.91 -18.04 5.82
C MET A 1 33.89 -16.95 5.52
N VAL A 2 34.25 -16.00 4.66
CA VAL A 2 33.46 -14.79 4.35
C VAL A 2 32.64 -15.10 3.11
N LEU A 3 31.32 -15.19 3.23
CA LEU A 3 30.42 -15.25 2.07
C LEU A 3 30.62 -13.94 1.27
N PRO A 4 31.13 -13.98 0.02
CA PRO A 4 31.30 -12.78 -0.78
C PRO A 4 29.91 -12.26 -1.18
N HIS A 5 29.59 -11.05 -0.73
CA HIS A 5 28.62 -10.13 -1.32
C HIS A 5 27.18 -10.61 -1.51
N VAL A 6 26.54 -11.14 -0.46
CA VAL A 6 25.07 -11.05 -0.41
C VAL A 6 24.71 -9.59 -0.10
N SER A 7 24.50 -8.79 -1.14
CA SER A 7 24.17 -7.36 -1.06
C SER A 7 22.67 -7.10 -0.86
N THR A 8 21.82 -8.08 -1.20
CA THR A 8 20.38 -7.92 -1.22
C THR A 8 19.66 -9.09 -0.56
N PHE A 9 18.82 -8.78 0.41
CA PHE A 9 17.83 -9.70 0.95
C PHE A 9 16.44 -9.15 0.64
N ALA A 10 15.69 -9.89 -0.18
CA ALA A 10 14.35 -9.52 -0.64
C ALA A 10 13.30 -10.43 0.01
N PHE A 11 12.17 -9.85 0.40
CA PHE A 11 11.04 -10.56 0.98
C PHE A 11 9.74 -10.11 0.33
N ASP A 12 8.93 -11.09 -0.06
CA ASP A 12 7.59 -10.86 -0.57
C ASP A 12 6.58 -11.20 0.54
N ILE A 13 5.84 -10.17 0.99
CA ILE A 13 4.88 -10.29 2.09
C ILE A 13 3.51 -9.99 1.52
N GLU A 14 2.83 -11.06 1.10
CA GLU A 14 1.55 -10.95 0.42
C GLU A 14 0.39 -10.61 1.38
N THR A 15 0.38 -11.19 2.58
CA THR A 15 -0.77 -11.07 3.50
C THR A 15 -0.34 -10.58 4.88
N THR A 16 -1.31 -10.09 5.66
CA THR A 16 -1.08 -9.72 7.07
C THR A 16 -0.72 -10.92 7.94
N SER A 17 -1.14 -12.13 7.58
CA SER A 17 -0.75 -13.36 8.27
C SER A 17 0.72 -13.68 8.03
N VAL A 18 1.19 -13.58 6.78
CA VAL A 18 2.61 -13.72 6.44
C VAL A 18 3.43 -12.66 7.17
N LEU A 19 2.93 -11.41 7.20
CA LEU A 19 3.54 -10.32 7.95
C LEU A 19 3.69 -10.66 9.44
N TYR A 20 2.65 -11.21 10.07
CA TYR A 20 2.70 -11.63 11.48
C TYR A 20 3.79 -12.67 11.72
N TYR A 21 3.84 -13.75 10.93
CA TYR A 21 4.90 -14.76 11.05
C TYR A 21 6.29 -14.20 10.74
N ALA A 22 6.41 -13.31 9.75
CA ALA A 22 7.66 -12.64 9.42
C ALA A 22 8.18 -11.84 10.62
N THR A 23 7.30 -11.07 11.30
CA THR A 23 7.70 -10.33 12.52
C THR A 23 8.13 -11.26 13.67
N LEU A 24 7.51 -12.42 13.83
CA LEU A 24 7.95 -13.42 14.81
C LEU A 24 9.34 -13.98 14.46
N ILE A 25 9.58 -14.28 13.18
CA ILE A 25 10.88 -14.76 12.71
C ILE A 25 11.94 -13.66 12.92
N PHE A 26 11.65 -12.42 12.57
CA PHE A 26 12.59 -11.31 12.70
C PHE A 26 12.89 -10.89 14.14
N SER A 27 12.00 -11.23 15.08
CA SER A 27 12.20 -11.03 16.52
C SER A 27 12.84 -12.24 17.22
N SER A 28 13.07 -13.35 16.50
CA SER A 28 13.73 -14.53 17.06
C SER A 28 15.15 -14.21 17.53
N SER A 29 15.45 -14.54 18.79
CA SER A 29 16.78 -14.39 19.40
C SER A 29 17.84 -15.31 18.78
N GLN A 30 17.41 -16.34 18.05
CA GLN A 30 18.30 -17.27 17.35
C GLN A 30 18.89 -16.67 16.06
N LEU A 31 18.29 -15.61 15.52
CA LEU A 31 18.79 -14.90 14.35
C LEU A 31 19.48 -13.60 14.78
N THR A 32 20.76 -13.45 14.45
CA THR A 32 21.54 -12.25 14.78
C THR A 32 21.10 -11.06 13.91
N LYS A 33 20.10 -10.31 14.41
CA LYS A 33 19.62 -9.03 13.85
C LYS A 33 19.14 -9.11 12.38
N PRO A 34 18.22 -10.04 12.04
CA PRO A 34 17.77 -10.26 10.66
C PRO A 34 17.19 -8.99 10.01
N TYR A 35 16.54 -8.11 10.77
CA TYR A 35 16.00 -6.82 10.30
C TYR A 35 17.06 -5.88 9.69
N LYS A 36 18.35 -6.03 10.02
CA LYS A 36 19.43 -5.23 9.43
C LYS A 36 19.86 -5.73 8.05
N ALA A 37 19.53 -6.97 7.71
CA ALA A 37 19.90 -7.55 6.42
C ALA A 37 18.87 -7.22 5.34
N ILE A 38 17.62 -6.92 5.72
CA ILE A 38 16.52 -6.66 4.78
C ILE A 38 16.73 -5.32 4.08
N THR A 39 16.99 -5.38 2.77
CA THR A 39 17.20 -4.19 1.93
C THR A 39 16.07 -3.98 0.92
N LYS A 40 15.27 -5.01 0.64
CA LYS A 40 14.12 -4.94 -0.28
C LYS A 40 12.91 -5.66 0.30
N VAL A 41 11.74 -5.04 0.18
CA VAL A 41 10.45 -5.64 0.55
C VAL A 41 9.41 -5.38 -0.54
N SER A 42 8.60 -6.38 -0.85
CA SER A 42 7.42 -6.26 -1.68
C SER A 42 6.15 -6.59 -0.90
N PHE A 43 5.10 -5.79 -1.10
CA PHE A 43 3.76 -5.99 -0.53
C PHE A 43 2.72 -6.18 -1.66
N PRO A 44 2.70 -7.35 -2.33
CA PRO A 44 1.79 -7.57 -3.45
C PRO A 44 0.31 -7.56 -3.04
N GLY A 45 -0.01 -7.91 -1.80
CA GLY A 45 -1.37 -7.82 -1.25
C GLY A 45 -1.66 -6.56 -0.46
N PHE A 46 -0.87 -5.49 -0.61
CA PHE A 46 -1.07 -4.23 0.13
C PHE A 46 -2.50 -3.68 -0.01
N TYR A 47 -3.09 -3.80 -1.20
CA TYR A 47 -4.47 -3.36 -1.47
C TYR A 47 -5.54 -4.12 -0.66
N GLN A 48 -5.24 -5.32 -0.14
CA GLN A 48 -6.15 -6.10 0.70
C GLN A 48 -6.31 -5.49 2.11
N PHE A 49 -5.43 -4.55 2.48
CA PHE A 49 -5.56 -3.80 3.71
C PHE A 49 -6.87 -3.00 3.70
N SER A 50 -7.77 -3.33 4.63
CA SER A 50 -9.10 -2.70 4.73
C SER A 50 -9.05 -1.20 5.05
N GLY A 51 -7.92 -0.71 5.57
CA GLY A 51 -7.70 0.68 5.97
C GLY A 51 -7.47 0.84 7.47
N VAL A 52 -6.93 2.00 7.85
CA VAL A 52 -6.84 2.47 9.24
C VAL A 52 -8.25 2.79 9.76
N GLN A 53 -8.59 2.25 10.93
CA GLN A 53 -9.88 2.39 11.59
C GLN A 53 -9.69 2.51 13.11
N HIS A 54 -10.78 2.72 13.86
CA HIS A 54 -10.74 2.89 15.32
C HIS A 54 -10.03 1.73 16.05
N ASN A 55 -10.18 0.50 15.57
CA ASN A 55 -9.55 -0.70 16.12
C ASN A 55 -8.21 -1.06 15.45
N ARG A 56 -7.79 -0.29 14.44
CA ARG A 56 -6.54 -0.50 13.70
C ARG A 56 -5.92 0.84 13.35
N LEU A 57 -5.18 1.40 14.31
CA LEU A 57 -4.60 2.74 14.24
C LEU A 57 -3.47 2.88 13.20
N HIS A 58 -2.87 1.76 12.78
CA HIS A 58 -1.74 1.76 11.86
C HIS A 58 -1.87 0.68 10.79
N ASN A 59 -1.33 0.96 9.62
CA ASN A 59 -1.08 -0.01 8.56
C ASN A 59 0.12 -0.89 8.95
N PRO A 60 -0.09 -2.20 9.21
CA PRO A 60 0.97 -3.05 9.71
C PRO A 60 2.09 -3.26 8.68
N PHE A 61 1.81 -3.19 7.38
CA PHE A 61 2.82 -3.28 6.32
C PHE A 61 3.81 -2.13 6.41
N LEU A 62 3.30 -0.89 6.50
CA LEU A 62 4.13 0.31 6.61
C LEU A 62 4.82 0.40 7.96
N LYS A 63 4.16 -0.04 9.04
CA LYS A 63 4.77 -0.14 10.37
C LYS A 63 5.97 -1.07 10.37
N MET A 64 5.89 -2.23 9.73
CA MET A 64 7.04 -3.12 9.58
C MET A 64 8.12 -2.45 8.73
N ALA A 65 7.78 -1.89 7.57
CA ALA A 65 8.76 -1.25 6.69
C ALA A 65 9.57 -0.15 7.41
N ALA A 66 8.90 0.67 8.24
CA ALA A 66 9.54 1.70 9.05
C ALA A 66 10.50 1.16 10.12
N GLN A 67 10.33 -0.10 10.55
CA GLN A 67 11.20 -0.78 11.50
C GLN A 67 12.43 -1.43 10.85
N LEU A 68 12.55 -1.41 9.52
CA LEU A 68 13.68 -1.98 8.79
C LEU A 68 14.75 -0.91 8.52
N PRO A 69 15.82 -0.83 9.34
CA PRO A 69 16.80 0.26 9.25
C PRO A 69 17.61 0.24 7.94
N SER A 70 17.69 -0.91 7.27
CA SER A 70 18.46 -1.10 6.05
C SER A 70 17.60 -1.08 4.78
N LEU A 71 16.28 -0.88 4.89
CA LEU A 71 15.37 -0.90 3.74
C LEU A 71 15.75 0.18 2.72
N LYS A 72 16.02 -0.25 1.49
CA LYS A 72 16.38 0.59 0.33
C LYS A 72 15.29 0.62 -0.72
N GLU A 73 14.64 -0.52 -0.94
CA GLU A 73 13.61 -0.67 -1.97
C GLU A 73 12.31 -1.17 -1.35
N LEU A 74 11.22 -0.49 -1.68
CA LEU A 74 9.88 -0.91 -1.32
C LEU A 74 9.02 -1.01 -2.57
N THR A 75 8.32 -2.12 -2.73
CA THR A 75 7.26 -2.27 -3.72
C THR A 75 5.95 -2.53 -3.00
N PHE A 76 4.86 -1.88 -3.43
CA PHE A 76 3.53 -2.21 -2.93
C PHE A 76 2.51 -2.09 -4.05
N THR A 77 1.52 -2.97 -4.02
CA THR A 77 0.50 -3.03 -5.06
C THR A 77 -0.79 -2.39 -4.59
N MET A 78 -1.29 -1.44 -5.37
CA MET A 78 -2.60 -0.83 -5.20
C MET A 78 -3.59 -1.43 -6.18
N HIS A 79 -4.85 -1.50 -5.78
CA HIS A 79 -5.93 -1.91 -6.67
C HIS A 79 -6.89 -0.72 -6.82
N THR A 80 -7.30 -0.40 -8.04
CA THR A 80 -8.23 0.71 -8.32
C THR A 80 -9.57 0.59 -7.58
N ALA A 81 -10.03 -0.62 -7.25
CA ALA A 81 -11.18 -0.79 -6.34
C ALA A 81 -10.90 -0.24 -4.92
N GLY A 82 -9.67 -0.36 -4.42
CA GLY A 82 -9.24 0.16 -3.12
C GLY A 82 -9.14 1.68 -3.06
N THR A 83 -9.19 2.37 -4.20
CA THR A 83 -9.24 3.84 -4.31
C THR A 83 -10.66 4.41 -4.45
N THR A 84 -11.67 3.56 -4.30
CA THR A 84 -13.08 3.94 -4.44
C THR A 84 -13.88 3.54 -3.22
N THR A 85 -14.98 4.24 -2.97
CA THR A 85 -15.96 3.91 -1.94
C THR A 85 -17.36 3.82 -2.55
N SER A 86 -18.31 3.27 -1.80
CA SER A 86 -19.71 3.28 -2.19
C SER A 86 -20.19 4.73 -2.36
N ALA A 87 -20.93 5.01 -3.44
CA ALA A 87 -21.60 6.30 -3.61
C ALA A 87 -22.72 6.52 -2.59
N LEU A 88 -23.22 5.43 -2.00
CA LEU A 88 -24.39 5.38 -1.15
C LEU A 88 -24.06 4.90 0.26
N GLY A 89 -24.79 5.39 1.25
CA GLY A 89 -24.70 4.85 2.61
C GLY A 89 -25.26 3.42 2.70
N GLU A 90 -24.82 2.65 3.69
CA GLU A 90 -25.17 1.23 3.86
C GLU A 90 -26.69 0.97 3.82
N ARG A 91 -27.49 1.78 4.54
CA ARG A 91 -28.96 1.65 4.56
C ARG A 91 -29.60 1.90 3.19
N GLN A 92 -29.07 2.86 2.43
CA GLN A 92 -29.56 3.18 1.09
C GLN A 92 -29.19 2.07 0.11
N MET A 93 -27.97 1.55 0.21
CA MET A 93 -27.50 0.42 -0.59
C MET A 93 -28.38 -0.83 -0.38
N ILE A 94 -28.66 -1.21 0.87
CA ILE A 94 -29.54 -2.37 1.18
C ILE A 94 -30.94 -2.18 0.58
N THR A 95 -31.50 -0.97 0.67
CA THR A 95 -32.82 -0.67 0.09
C THR A 95 -32.79 -0.79 -1.43
N LEU A 96 -31.74 -0.25 -2.05
CA LEU A 96 -31.54 -0.28 -3.51
C LEU A 96 -31.21 -1.67 -4.04
N GLU A 97 -30.52 -2.53 -3.31
CA GLU A 97 -30.21 -3.89 -3.77
C GLU A 97 -31.47 -4.71 -4.13
N SER A 98 -32.60 -4.43 -3.46
CA SER A 98 -33.88 -5.09 -3.74
C SER A 98 -34.63 -4.55 -4.97
N THR A 99 -34.32 -3.32 -5.40
CA THR A 99 -35.09 -2.59 -6.43
C THR A 99 -34.27 -2.27 -7.69
N ASP A 100 -32.99 -1.92 -7.52
CA ASP A 100 -32.04 -1.58 -8.56
C ASP A 100 -30.60 -1.96 -8.13
N PRO A 101 -30.19 -3.23 -8.37
CA PRO A 101 -28.90 -3.74 -7.93
C PRO A 101 -27.71 -3.12 -8.69
N GLU A 102 -27.93 -2.55 -9.88
CA GLU A 102 -26.85 -1.89 -10.63
C GLU A 102 -26.51 -0.54 -10.01
N ARG A 103 -27.52 0.26 -9.63
CA ARG A 103 -27.30 1.52 -8.90
C ARG A 103 -26.71 1.30 -7.51
N ALA A 104 -27.05 0.20 -6.84
CA ALA A 104 -26.45 -0.17 -5.56
C ALA A 104 -24.92 -0.38 -5.65
N ARG A 105 -24.39 -0.67 -6.86
CA ARG A 105 -22.96 -0.87 -7.11
C ARG A 105 -22.22 0.40 -7.49
N GLU A 106 -22.90 1.55 -7.63
CA GLU A 106 -22.27 2.82 -7.97
C GLU A 106 -21.14 3.16 -6.98
N ARG A 107 -19.99 3.55 -7.53
CA ARG A 107 -18.81 3.90 -6.74
C ARG A 107 -18.36 5.32 -7.04
N VAL A 108 -17.81 5.96 -6.03
CA VAL A 108 -17.13 7.25 -6.16
C VAL A 108 -15.65 7.08 -5.85
N ASN A 109 -14.82 7.83 -6.57
CA ASN A 109 -13.40 7.92 -6.23
C ASN A 109 -13.27 8.62 -4.87
N MET A 110 -12.43 8.07 -4.00
CA MET A 110 -12.03 8.76 -2.79
C MET A 110 -11.17 9.97 -3.14
N SER A 111 -11.05 10.92 -2.22
CA SER A 111 -10.06 11.98 -2.33
C SER A 111 -8.63 11.43 -2.10
N LEU A 112 -7.62 12.17 -2.56
CA LEU A 112 -6.22 11.83 -2.28
C LEU A 112 -5.97 11.73 -0.77
N GLU A 113 -6.48 12.68 0.01
CA GLU A 113 -6.34 12.70 1.46
C GLU A 113 -6.98 11.48 2.12
N GLU A 114 -8.18 11.08 1.67
CA GLU A 114 -8.85 9.89 2.16
C GLU A 114 -8.04 8.62 1.92
N VAL A 115 -7.45 8.46 0.73
CA VAL A 115 -6.61 7.29 0.41
C VAL A 115 -5.31 7.32 1.21
N VAL A 116 -4.65 8.47 1.30
CA VAL A 116 -3.43 8.66 2.08
C VAL A 116 -3.67 8.31 3.54
N ARG A 117 -4.77 8.78 4.13
CA ARG A 117 -5.17 8.45 5.50
C ARG A 117 -5.53 6.97 5.65
N ARG A 118 -6.34 6.43 4.72
CA ARG A 118 -6.79 5.04 4.74
C ARG A 118 -5.63 4.06 4.76
N TYR A 119 -4.61 4.28 3.93
CA TYR A 119 -3.45 3.39 3.82
C TYR A 119 -2.26 3.84 4.67
N GLU A 120 -2.38 4.95 5.42
CA GLU A 120 -1.32 5.55 6.23
C GLU A 120 -0.05 5.87 5.42
N LEU A 121 -0.20 6.35 4.18
CA LEU A 121 0.94 6.50 3.25
C LEU A 121 2.02 7.46 3.74
N HIS A 122 1.70 8.38 4.66
CA HIS A 122 2.68 9.22 5.36
C HIS A 122 3.75 8.40 6.10
N GLY A 123 3.43 7.19 6.54
CA GLY A 123 4.38 6.29 7.22
C GLY A 123 5.62 5.96 6.38
N LEU A 124 5.51 6.04 5.05
CA LEU A 124 6.64 5.85 4.14
C LEU A 124 7.76 6.87 4.33
N PHE A 125 7.42 8.11 4.72
CA PHE A 125 8.41 9.16 4.94
C PHE A 125 9.28 8.90 6.17
N GLY A 126 8.86 8.00 7.08
CA GLY A 126 9.68 7.52 8.18
C GLY A 126 10.83 6.60 7.76
N CYS A 127 10.79 6.04 6.54
CA CYS A 127 11.78 5.11 6.01
C CYS A 127 13.02 5.86 5.48
N ARG A 128 13.86 6.40 6.36
CA ARG A 128 15.04 7.23 5.98
C ARG A 128 16.06 6.54 5.06
N GLY A 129 16.10 5.21 5.11
CA GLY A 129 16.99 4.39 4.29
C GLY A 129 16.56 4.25 2.83
N LEU A 130 15.30 4.56 2.52
CA LEU A 130 14.65 4.27 1.24
C LEU A 130 15.30 5.04 0.09
N ARG A 131 15.39 4.41 -1.07
CA ARG A 131 15.98 4.93 -2.31
C ARG A 131 15.08 4.71 -3.51
N ARG A 132 14.25 3.66 -3.48
CA ARG A 132 13.26 3.37 -4.52
C ARG A 132 11.94 2.96 -3.90
N VAL A 133 10.86 3.50 -4.47
CA VAL A 133 9.49 3.06 -4.23
C VAL A 133 8.86 2.69 -5.56
N CYS A 134 8.41 1.46 -5.71
CA CYS A 134 7.60 1.04 -6.85
C CYS A 134 6.14 0.93 -6.40
N ILE A 135 5.28 1.73 -7.02
CA ILE A 135 3.83 1.59 -6.90
C ILE A 135 3.37 0.72 -8.05
N GLU A 136 3.03 -0.52 -7.77
CA GLU A 136 2.34 -1.36 -8.73
C GLU A 136 0.84 -1.06 -8.64
N TYR A 137 0.12 -1.06 -9.75
CA TYR A 137 -1.32 -0.92 -9.71
C TYR A 137 -2.06 -1.85 -10.67
N ILE A 138 -3.18 -2.38 -10.17
CA ILE A 138 -4.13 -3.19 -10.92
C ILE A 138 -5.32 -2.31 -11.35
N ASP A 139 -5.48 -2.19 -12.66
CA ASP A 139 -6.58 -1.44 -13.28
C ASP A 139 -7.81 -2.35 -13.47
N CYS A 140 -8.77 -2.23 -12.56
CA CYS A 140 -9.95 -3.07 -12.53
C CYS A 140 -11.05 -2.43 -13.39
N GLN A 141 -11.24 -3.00 -14.57
CA GLN A 141 -12.28 -2.55 -15.51
C GLN A 141 -13.68 -2.55 -14.89
N ARG A 142 -13.98 -3.53 -14.01
CA ARG A 142 -15.26 -3.56 -13.29
C ARG A 142 -15.46 -2.31 -12.43
N THR A 143 -14.43 -1.88 -11.72
CA THR A 143 -14.50 -0.65 -10.92
C THR A 143 -14.72 0.57 -11.82
N ALA A 144 -13.98 0.65 -12.94
CA ALA A 144 -14.09 1.75 -13.88
C ALA A 144 -15.52 1.89 -14.45
N SER A 145 -16.20 0.78 -14.71
CA SER A 145 -17.61 0.77 -15.18
C SER A 145 -18.60 1.37 -14.18
N PHE A 146 -18.27 1.37 -12.88
CA PHE A 146 -19.15 1.89 -11.82
C PHE A 146 -18.71 3.27 -11.28
N THR A 147 -17.61 3.84 -11.77
CA THR A 147 -17.12 5.16 -11.39
C THR A 147 -17.40 6.16 -12.53
N GLY A 148 -18.56 6.80 -12.50
CA GLY A 148 -19.07 7.55 -13.66
C GLY A 148 -18.20 8.72 -14.16
N ILE A 149 -17.69 9.57 -13.26
CA ILE A 149 -17.14 10.90 -13.64
C ILE A 149 -15.60 10.91 -13.75
N SER A 150 -14.89 10.06 -13.01
CA SER A 150 -13.42 10.08 -13.01
C SER A 150 -12.81 8.68 -12.95
N HIS A 151 -11.77 8.45 -13.76
CA HIS A 151 -11.08 7.17 -13.80
C HIS A 151 -10.23 6.97 -12.52
N PRO A 152 -10.38 5.87 -11.77
CA PRO A 152 -9.66 5.65 -10.50
C PRO A 152 -8.13 5.70 -10.63
N VAL A 153 -7.59 5.33 -11.79
CA VAL A 153 -6.15 5.43 -12.10
C VAL A 153 -5.61 6.86 -11.94
N ASN A 154 -6.43 7.89 -12.16
CA ASN A 154 -6.00 9.26 -11.92
C ASN A 154 -5.65 9.51 -10.45
N LEU A 155 -6.35 8.85 -9.52
CA LEU A 155 -6.02 8.93 -8.10
C LEU A 155 -4.69 8.22 -7.78
N ILE A 156 -4.41 7.09 -8.43
CA ILE A 156 -3.11 6.41 -8.31
C ILE A 156 -1.97 7.31 -8.79
N ARG A 157 -2.15 8.04 -9.90
CA ARG A 157 -1.17 9.04 -10.38
C ARG A 157 -0.98 10.20 -9.39
N GLN A 158 -2.05 10.63 -8.72
CA GLN A 158 -1.95 11.63 -7.66
C GLN A 158 -1.17 11.11 -6.45
N ILE A 159 -1.34 9.83 -6.08
CA ILE A 159 -0.55 9.18 -5.02
C ILE A 159 0.93 9.13 -5.39
N HIS A 160 1.25 8.79 -6.64
CA HIS A 160 2.62 8.83 -7.16
C HIS A 160 3.25 10.22 -6.99
N THR A 161 2.53 11.26 -7.40
CA THR A 161 2.95 12.67 -7.22
C THR A 161 3.09 13.05 -5.74
N PHE A 162 2.14 12.62 -4.90
CA PHE A 162 2.16 12.84 -3.46
C PHE A 162 3.42 12.26 -2.82
N LEU A 163 3.82 11.03 -3.19
CA LEU A 163 5.03 10.41 -2.64
C LEU A 163 6.30 11.12 -3.10
N ILE A 164 6.41 11.49 -4.38
CA ILE A 164 7.56 12.26 -4.88
C ILE A 164 7.74 13.55 -4.07
N ASN A 165 6.66 14.32 -3.96
CA ASN A 165 6.69 15.61 -3.25
C ASN A 165 6.94 15.41 -1.75
N GLY A 166 6.30 14.42 -1.14
CA GLY A 166 6.45 14.13 0.29
C GLY A 166 7.87 13.71 0.65
N PHE A 167 8.52 12.87 -0.15
CA PHE A 167 9.93 12.52 0.06
C PHE A 167 10.86 13.74 -0.11
N ALA A 168 10.63 14.55 -1.16
CA ALA A 168 11.40 15.76 -1.40
C ALA A 168 11.30 16.76 -0.23
N LEU A 169 10.08 17.00 0.29
CA LEU A 169 9.85 17.88 1.45
C LEU A 169 10.54 17.39 2.73
N ASN A 170 10.76 16.08 2.86
CA ASN A 170 11.48 15.49 3.98
C ASN A 170 13.00 15.39 3.74
N GLY A 171 13.51 15.91 2.62
CA GLY A 171 14.93 15.86 2.27
C GLY A 171 15.44 14.45 1.94
N ILE A 172 14.55 13.55 1.51
CA ILE A 172 14.89 12.16 1.16
C ILE A 172 14.86 12.02 -0.36
N HIS A 173 16.00 11.63 -0.95
CA HIS A 173 16.07 11.33 -2.37
C HIS A 173 15.58 9.90 -2.64
N VAL A 174 14.37 9.78 -3.18
CA VAL A 174 13.73 8.50 -3.53
C VAL A 174 13.22 8.56 -4.96
N VAL A 175 13.55 7.55 -5.77
CA VAL A 175 12.93 7.34 -7.07
C VAL A 175 11.58 6.67 -6.85
N VAL A 176 10.50 7.32 -7.25
CA VAL A 176 9.15 6.75 -7.17
C VAL A 176 8.71 6.36 -8.58
N GLU A 177 8.43 5.07 -8.77
CA GLU A 177 7.97 4.50 -10.03
C GLU A 177 6.49 4.14 -9.92
N LEU A 178 5.81 4.16 -11.06
CA LEU A 178 4.42 3.76 -11.18
C LEU A 178 4.29 2.76 -12.32
N VAL A 179 3.91 1.52 -11.99
CA VAL A 179 3.88 0.40 -12.94
C VAL A 179 2.48 -0.21 -12.94
N ARG A 180 1.88 -0.33 -14.13
CA ARG A 180 0.65 -1.12 -14.27
C ARG A 180 1.01 -2.60 -14.26
N VAL A 181 0.34 -3.38 -13.42
CA VAL A 181 0.46 -4.83 -13.39
C VAL A 181 -0.94 -5.42 -13.65
N ALA A 182 -1.00 -6.34 -14.62
CA ALA A 182 -2.22 -6.91 -15.21
C ALA A 182 -3.03 -6.01 -16.18
#